data_AF-A0A531KIG3-F1
#
_entry.id   AF-A0A531KIG3-F1
#
_cell.length_a   1.000
_cell.length_b   1.000
_cell.length_c   1.000
_cell.angle_alpha   90.00
_cell.angle_beta   90.00
_cell.angle_gamma   90.00
#
_symmetry.space_group_name_H-M   'P 1'
#
loop_
_entity.id
_entity.type
_entity.pdbx_description
1 polymer ?
#
loop_
_entity_poly.entity_id
_entity_poly.type
_entity_poly.pdbx_seq_one_letter_code
_entity_poly.pdbx_strand_id
1 'polypeptide(L)'
;PELFLLVFIPPLLFSDAFGAPKRELVALRGPILDLAIGLVFFTIVGFGYALHWLVPSVPLVVAFALAAVLSPTDAVAVSSIVDKNVVPARLMHILEGESLLNDASGLVMFRFAVAAVLTGSFSFAAASLTFLYAVAVGILAGVVASFVAAKALHLLNRIGGVPAEAQVLVMILLPFVAYLGAEHI
;
A
#
# COMPACT_ATOMS: atom_id res chain seq x y z
N PRO A 1 12.53 7.26 13.08
CA PRO A 1 11.66 7.24 11.89
C PRO A 1 10.92 5.90 11.72
N GLU A 2 11.65 4.78 11.70
CA GLU A 2 11.09 3.44 11.47
C GLU A 2 10.08 3.01 12.54
N LEU A 3 10.37 3.29 13.81
CA LEU A 3 9.47 3.00 14.93
C LEU A 3 8.15 3.79 14.84
N PHE A 4 8.20 5.02 14.35
CA PHE A 4 7.00 5.83 14.10
C PHE A 4 6.18 5.21 12.97
N LEU A 5 6.81 4.89 11.83
CA LEU A 5 6.13 4.24 10.70
C LEU A 5 5.50 2.89 11.11
N LEU A 6 6.22 2.07 11.88
CA LEU A 6 5.73 0.79 12.37
C LEU A 6 4.52 0.92 13.31
N VAL A 7 4.47 1.97 14.13
CA VAL A 7 3.35 2.17 15.08
C VAL A 7 2.09 2.65 14.38
N PHE A 8 2.22 3.45 13.32
CA PHE A 8 1.07 4.10 12.68
C PHE A 8 0.63 3.42 11.38
N ILE A 9 1.54 3.00 10.50
CA ILE A 9 1.18 2.48 9.17
C ILE A 9 0.36 1.18 9.26
N PRO A 10 0.80 0.12 9.96
CA PRO A 10 0.08 -1.14 9.94
C PRO A 10 -1.35 -1.04 10.50
N PRO A 11 -1.60 -0.38 11.66
CA PRO A 11 -2.96 -0.21 12.17
C PRO A 11 -3.85 0.66 11.28
N LEU A 12 -3.32 1.75 10.71
CA LEU A 12 -4.08 2.64 9.82
C LEU A 12 -4.53 1.88 8.56
N LEU A 13 -3.58 1.26 7.85
CA LEU A 13 -3.88 0.49 6.64
C LEU A 13 -4.85 -0.67 6.92
N PHE A 14 -4.72 -1.32 8.08
CA PHE A 14 -5.64 -2.37 8.47
C PHE A 14 -7.04 -1.84 8.77
N SER A 15 -7.15 -0.73 9.49
CA SER A 15 -8.42 -0.06 9.78
C SER A 15 -9.13 0.34 8.49
N ASP A 16 -8.41 0.96 7.57
CA ASP A 16 -8.95 1.42 6.28
C ASP A 16 -9.38 0.22 5.42
N ALA A 17 -8.57 -0.84 5.35
CA ALA A 17 -8.92 -2.07 4.64
C ALA A 17 -10.09 -2.84 5.29
N PHE A 18 -10.25 -2.74 6.61
CA PHE A 18 -11.34 -3.38 7.34
C PHE A 18 -12.67 -2.67 7.10
N GLY A 19 -12.67 -1.33 7.07
CA GLY A 19 -13.84 -0.50 6.78
C GLY A 19 -14.22 -0.46 5.30
N ALA A 20 -13.32 -0.86 4.41
CA ALA A 20 -13.52 -0.72 2.97
C ALA A 20 -14.66 -1.60 2.40
N PRO A 21 -15.47 -1.07 1.47
CA PRO A 21 -16.56 -1.79 0.83
C PRO A 21 -16.03 -2.80 -0.19
N LYS A 22 -15.73 -4.02 0.29
CA LYS A 22 -15.03 -5.07 -0.47
C LYS A 22 -15.71 -5.42 -1.80
N ARG A 23 -17.05 -5.43 -1.83
CA ARG A 23 -17.80 -5.79 -3.04
C ARG A 23 -17.64 -4.73 -4.12
N GLU A 24 -17.74 -3.46 -3.74
CA GLU A 24 -17.57 -2.32 -4.63
C GLU A 24 -16.12 -2.21 -5.10
N LEU A 25 -15.12 -2.42 -4.22
CA LEU A 25 -13.71 -2.48 -4.61
C LEU A 25 -13.42 -3.58 -5.64
N VAL A 26 -13.97 -4.78 -5.46
CA VAL A 26 -13.81 -5.88 -6.42
C VAL A 26 -14.51 -5.56 -7.75
N ALA A 27 -15.68 -4.93 -7.71
CA ALA A 27 -16.39 -4.50 -8.91
C ALA A 27 -15.63 -3.39 -9.68
N LEU A 28 -14.89 -2.55 -8.97
CA LEU A 28 -14.12 -1.42 -9.49
C LEU A 28 -12.62 -1.72 -9.62
N ARG A 29 -12.21 -2.99 -9.48
CA ARG A 29 -10.80 -3.41 -9.50
C ARG A 29 -10.04 -2.97 -10.76
N GLY A 30 -10.72 -2.91 -11.91
CA GLY A 30 -10.10 -2.50 -13.18
C GLY A 30 -9.58 -1.07 -13.10
N PRO A 31 -10.46 -0.06 -12.93
CA PRO A 31 -10.06 1.33 -12.74
C PRO A 31 -9.07 1.54 -11.58
N ILE A 32 -9.29 0.86 -10.45
CA ILE A 32 -8.42 0.98 -9.27
C ILE A 32 -7.00 0.49 -9.59
N LEU A 33 -6.84 -0.65 -10.26
CA LEU A 33 -5.52 -1.16 -10.67
C LEU A 33 -4.90 -0.30 -11.77
N ASP A 34 -5.71 0.26 -12.68
CA ASP A 34 -5.21 1.15 -13.74
C ASP A 34 -4.63 2.44 -13.16
N LEU A 35 -5.27 3.04 -12.14
CA LEU A 35 -4.70 4.17 -11.40
C LEU A 35 -3.49 3.74 -10.55
N ALA A 36 -3.61 2.66 -9.77
CA ALA A 36 -2.55 2.28 -8.84
C ALA A 36 -1.27 1.76 -9.52
N ILE A 37 -1.38 1.21 -10.73
CA ILE A 37 -0.26 0.60 -11.46
C ILE A 37 0.00 1.37 -12.76
N GLY A 38 -1.02 1.53 -13.60
CA GLY A 38 -0.89 2.15 -14.92
C GLY A 38 -0.47 3.62 -14.84
N LEU A 39 -1.19 4.42 -14.06
CA LEU A 39 -0.86 5.84 -13.86
C LEU A 39 0.51 6.00 -13.21
N VAL A 40 0.86 5.14 -12.24
CA VAL A 40 2.17 5.15 -11.57
C VAL A 40 3.32 4.87 -12.53
N PHE A 41 3.18 3.88 -13.40
CA PHE A 41 4.19 3.64 -14.45
C PHE A 41 4.27 4.80 -15.43
N PHE A 42 3.13 5.37 -15.81
CA PHE A 42 3.06 6.50 -16.72
C PHE A 42 3.75 7.75 -16.14
N THR A 43 3.51 8.09 -14.88
CA THR A 43 4.14 9.22 -14.19
C THR A 43 5.64 9.01 -14.01
N ILE A 44 6.09 7.81 -13.64
CA ILE A 44 7.51 7.50 -13.49
C ILE A 44 8.24 7.71 -14.82
N VAL A 45 7.76 7.09 -15.89
CA VAL A 45 8.38 7.17 -17.21
C VAL A 45 8.29 8.59 -17.76
N GLY A 46 7.09 9.18 -17.75
CA GLY A 46 6.83 10.51 -18.30
C GLY A 46 7.61 11.60 -17.57
N PHE A 47 7.49 11.67 -16.25
CA PHE A 47 8.17 12.69 -15.44
C PHE A 47 9.68 12.46 -15.41
N GLY A 48 10.15 11.22 -15.32
CA GLY A 48 11.58 10.92 -15.32
C GLY A 48 12.29 11.36 -16.60
N TYR A 49 11.70 11.06 -17.77
CA TYR A 49 12.24 11.56 -19.04
C TYR A 49 12.07 13.08 -19.21
N ALA A 50 10.93 13.64 -18.81
CA ALA A 50 10.70 15.08 -18.89
C ALA A 50 11.70 15.87 -18.02
N LEU A 51 11.99 15.39 -16.82
CA LEU A 51 12.95 16.02 -15.90
C LEU A 51 14.38 15.94 -16.44
N HIS A 52 14.77 14.79 -16.99
CA HIS A 52 16.09 14.65 -17.62
C HIS A 52 16.22 15.53 -18.88
N TRP A 53 15.13 15.70 -19.64
CA TRP A 53 15.12 16.60 -20.80
C TRP A 53 15.24 18.08 -20.39
N LEU A 54 14.55 18.48 -19.32
CA LEU A 54 14.59 19.85 -18.80
C LEU A 54 15.93 20.18 -18.11
N VAL A 55 16.52 19.21 -17.40
CA VAL A 55 17.78 19.35 -16.66
C VAL A 55 18.71 18.16 -16.98
N PRO A 56 19.44 18.22 -18.11
CA PRO A 56 20.28 17.11 -18.57
C PRO A 56 21.42 16.72 -17.61
N SER A 57 21.78 17.62 -16.67
CA SER A 57 22.77 17.34 -15.63
C SER A 57 22.28 16.37 -14.55
N VAL A 58 20.96 16.15 -14.44
CA VAL A 58 20.38 15.16 -13.54
C VAL A 58 20.44 13.78 -14.20
N PRO A 59 21.13 12.79 -13.62
CA PRO A 59 21.14 11.44 -14.16
C PRO A 59 19.71 10.86 -14.22
N LEU A 60 19.40 10.13 -15.29
CA LEU A 60 18.10 9.45 -15.48
C LEU A 60 17.67 8.62 -14.26
N VAL A 61 18.65 7.98 -13.59
CA VAL A 61 18.44 7.22 -12.35
C VAL A 61 17.82 8.08 -11.25
N VAL A 62 18.34 9.30 -11.05
CA VAL A 62 17.83 10.24 -10.06
C VAL A 62 16.47 10.79 -10.48
N ALA A 63 16.29 11.06 -11.79
CA ALA A 63 15.03 11.55 -12.32
C ALA A 63 13.89 10.53 -12.15
N PHE A 64 14.12 9.25 -12.45
CA PHE A 64 13.14 8.19 -12.22
C PHE A 64 12.89 7.92 -10.74
N ALA A 65 13.92 7.98 -9.89
CA ALA A 65 13.76 7.85 -8.45
C ALA A 65 12.87 8.97 -7.88
N LEU A 66 13.08 10.22 -8.30
CA LEU A 66 12.23 11.35 -7.93
C LEU A 66 10.80 11.19 -8.46
N ALA A 67 10.64 10.75 -9.72
CA ALA A 67 9.34 10.48 -10.30
C ALA A 67 8.56 9.40 -9.54
N ALA A 68 9.25 8.34 -9.09
CA ALA A 68 8.65 7.26 -8.30
C ALA A 68 8.18 7.73 -6.93
N VAL A 69 8.93 8.61 -6.25
CA VAL A 69 8.53 9.18 -4.95
C VAL A 69 7.35 10.12 -5.09
N LEU A 70 7.24 10.85 -6.19
CA LEU A 70 6.16 11.82 -6.43
C LEU A 70 4.91 11.20 -7.07
N SER A 71 5.02 9.98 -7.57
CA SER A 71 3.91 9.31 -8.25
C SER A 71 2.68 9.02 -7.38
N PRO A 72 2.81 8.69 -6.08
CA PRO A 72 1.64 8.41 -5.26
C PRO A 72 0.73 9.64 -5.13
N THR A 73 -0.53 9.57 -5.57
CA THR A 73 -1.52 10.65 -5.53
C THR A 73 -2.40 10.57 -4.28
N ASP A 74 -2.44 11.64 -3.47
CA ASP A 74 -3.23 11.66 -2.23
C ASP A 74 -4.73 11.91 -2.50
N ALA A 75 -5.45 10.82 -2.81
CA ALA A 75 -6.90 10.80 -2.92
C ALA A 75 -7.61 11.04 -1.56
N VAL A 76 -6.94 10.80 -0.42
CA VAL A 76 -7.51 11.04 0.92
C VAL A 76 -7.73 12.53 1.12
N ALA A 77 -6.74 13.36 0.77
CA ALA A 77 -6.85 14.81 0.84
C ALA A 77 -8.09 15.31 0.08
N VAL A 78 -8.34 14.80 -1.12
CA VAL A 78 -9.52 15.16 -1.92
C VAL A 78 -10.81 14.69 -1.23
N SER A 79 -10.88 13.43 -0.79
CA SER A 79 -12.07 12.88 -0.13
C SER A 79 -12.42 13.57 1.21
N SER A 80 -11.43 14.18 1.87
CA SER A 80 -11.61 14.91 3.13
C SER A 80 -12.21 16.30 2.96
N ILE A 81 -12.03 16.92 1.78
CA ILE A 81 -12.49 18.28 1.46
C ILE A 81 -13.86 18.26 0.77
N VAL A 82 -14.19 17.16 0.09
CA VAL A 82 -15.41 17.07 -0.69
C VAL A 82 -16.58 16.55 0.16
N ASP A 83 -17.72 17.22 0.06
CA ASP A 83 -18.94 16.81 0.76
C ASP A 83 -19.44 15.47 0.24
N LYS A 84 -19.44 14.46 1.13
CA LYS A 84 -19.86 13.08 0.82
C LYS A 84 -21.32 12.97 0.38
N ASN A 85 -22.14 13.99 0.67
CA ASN A 85 -23.54 14.04 0.23
C ASN A 85 -23.69 14.51 -1.23
N VAL A 86 -22.68 15.18 -1.78
CA VAL A 86 -22.71 15.75 -3.14
C VAL A 86 -22.07 14.80 -4.16
N VAL A 87 -21.14 13.94 -3.72
CA VAL A 87 -20.40 13.04 -4.59
C VAL A 87 -21.09 11.68 -4.71
N PRO A 88 -21.25 11.13 -5.93
CA PRO A 88 -21.78 9.78 -6.11
C PRO A 88 -20.97 8.76 -5.31
N ALA A 89 -21.63 7.86 -4.58
CA ALA A 89 -20.98 6.82 -3.76
C ALA A 89 -19.94 6.01 -4.55
N ARG A 90 -20.18 5.79 -5.85
CA ARG A 90 -19.22 5.13 -6.75
C ARG A 90 -17.87 5.85 -6.81
N LEU A 91 -17.86 7.18 -6.87
CA LEU A 91 -16.62 7.95 -6.94
C LEU A 91 -15.89 7.92 -5.60
N MET A 92 -16.62 7.98 -4.48
CA MET A 92 -16.03 7.82 -3.14
C MET A 92 -15.33 6.48 -2.97
N HIS A 93 -15.94 5.38 -3.43
CA HIS A 93 -15.31 4.05 -3.37
C HIS A 93 -14.09 3.91 -4.29
N ILE A 94 -14.07 4.61 -5.43
CA ILE A 94 -12.88 4.67 -6.28
C ILE A 94 -11.75 5.40 -5.53
N LEU A 95 -12.03 6.56 -4.92
CA LEU A 95 -11.05 7.35 -4.17
C LEU A 95 -10.53 6.60 -2.93
N GLU A 96 -11.39 5.91 -2.19
CA GLU A 96 -11.01 5.03 -1.07
C GLU A 96 -10.09 3.90 -1.54
N GLY A 97 -10.43 3.25 -2.66
CA GLY A 97 -9.62 2.18 -3.24
C GLY A 97 -8.27 2.67 -3.79
N GLU A 98 -8.25 3.83 -4.44
CA GLU A 98 -7.02 4.48 -4.91
C GLU A 98 -6.10 4.79 -3.74
N SER A 99 -6.61 5.47 -2.70
CA SER A 99 -5.85 5.81 -1.50
C SER A 99 -5.21 4.59 -0.84
N LEU A 100 -5.98 3.52 -0.64
CA LEU A 100 -5.49 2.28 -0.03
C LEU A 100 -4.30 1.69 -0.79
N LEU A 101 -4.39 1.65 -2.12
CA LEU A 101 -3.30 1.17 -2.95
C LEU A 101 -2.15 2.18 -3.04
N ASN A 102 -2.46 3.46 -2.95
CA ASN A 102 -1.51 4.55 -3.03
C ASN A 102 -0.54 4.55 -1.85
N ASP A 103 -1.04 4.36 -0.63
CA ASP A 103 -0.20 4.30 0.58
C ASP A 103 0.78 3.12 0.53
N ALA A 104 0.28 1.95 0.09
CA ALA A 104 1.12 0.76 -0.11
C ALA A 104 2.16 0.99 -1.23
N SER A 105 1.73 1.57 -2.35
CA SER A 105 2.60 1.84 -3.49
C SER A 105 3.67 2.87 -3.15
N GLY A 106 3.32 3.93 -2.40
CA GLY A 106 4.25 4.98 -1.99
C GLY A 106 5.37 4.48 -1.09
N LEU A 107 5.07 3.60 -0.13
CA LEU A 107 6.10 2.98 0.71
C LEU A 107 7.07 2.13 -0.13
N VAL A 108 6.54 1.36 -1.07
CA VAL A 108 7.35 0.52 -1.96
C VAL A 108 8.20 1.37 -2.92
N MET A 109 7.63 2.42 -3.50
CA MET A 109 8.35 3.36 -4.36
C MET A 109 9.43 4.15 -3.61
N PHE A 110 9.18 4.53 -2.36
CA PHE A 110 10.20 5.13 -1.50
C PHE A 110 11.39 4.19 -1.28
N ARG A 111 11.13 2.91 -0.97
CA ARG A 111 12.19 1.89 -0.83
C ARG A 111 12.99 1.74 -2.14
N PHE A 112 12.32 1.80 -3.30
CA PHE A 112 13.01 1.79 -4.58
C PHE A 112 13.88 3.00 -4.83
N ALA A 113 13.39 4.20 -4.53
CA ALA A 113 14.16 5.42 -4.69
C ALA A 113 15.42 5.39 -3.81
N VAL A 114 15.30 4.94 -2.57
CA VAL A 114 16.44 4.74 -1.66
C VAL A 114 17.42 3.72 -2.25
N ALA A 115 16.95 2.57 -2.73
CA ALA A 115 17.80 1.55 -3.34
C ALA A 115 18.51 2.06 -4.61
N ALA A 116 17.83 2.83 -5.46
CA ALA A 116 18.41 3.40 -6.68
C ALA A 116 19.49 4.45 -6.37
N VAL A 117 19.28 5.27 -5.35
CA VAL A 117 20.29 6.24 -4.86
C VAL A 117 21.51 5.51 -4.30
N LEU A 118 21.31 4.44 -3.52
CA LEU A 118 22.40 3.67 -2.91
C LEU A 118 23.20 2.85 -3.92
N THR A 119 22.56 2.32 -4.96
CA THR A 119 23.20 1.49 -5.99
C THR A 119 23.71 2.29 -7.19
N GLY A 120 23.31 3.56 -7.32
CA GLY A 120 23.69 4.44 -8.42
C GLY A 120 23.12 4.03 -9.78
N SER A 121 22.25 3.02 -9.84
CA SER A 121 21.66 2.49 -11.06
C SER A 121 20.17 2.23 -10.88
N PHE A 122 19.39 2.50 -11.93
CA PHE A 122 17.95 2.23 -11.96
C PHE A 122 17.67 1.22 -13.07
N SER A 123 17.12 0.06 -12.69
CA SER A 123 16.61 -0.93 -13.63
C SER A 123 15.10 -1.05 -13.46
N PHE A 124 14.38 -0.60 -14.49
CA PHE A 124 12.92 -0.68 -14.54
C PHE A 124 12.40 -2.11 -14.35
N ALA A 125 13.07 -3.08 -14.99
CA ALA A 125 12.72 -4.50 -14.88
C ALA A 125 12.93 -5.04 -13.46
N ALA A 126 14.05 -4.68 -12.83
CA ALA A 126 14.32 -5.07 -11.45
C ALA A 126 13.34 -4.42 -10.46
N ALA A 127 13.05 -3.13 -10.63
CA ALA A 127 12.07 -2.42 -9.81
C ALA A 127 10.67 -3.06 -9.93
N SER A 128 10.25 -3.39 -11.16
CA SER A 128 8.96 -4.06 -11.40
C SER A 128 8.92 -5.44 -10.74
N LEU A 129 9.96 -6.27 -10.90
CA LEU A 129 10.01 -7.60 -10.28
C LEU A 129 9.99 -7.53 -8.76
N THR A 130 10.77 -6.62 -8.18
CA THR A 130 10.80 -6.43 -6.72
C THR A 130 9.46 -5.89 -6.21
N PHE A 131 8.74 -5.06 -6.99
CA PHE A 131 7.42 -4.58 -6.63
C PHE A 131 6.42 -5.74 -6.55
N LEU A 132 6.38 -6.56 -7.61
CA LEU A 132 5.55 -7.76 -7.65
C LEU A 132 5.89 -8.73 -6.51
N TYR A 133 7.19 -8.90 -6.20
CA TYR A 133 7.64 -9.71 -5.07
C TYR A 133 7.12 -9.15 -3.74
N ALA A 134 7.29 -7.86 -3.48
CA ALA A 134 6.82 -7.21 -2.26
C ALA A 134 5.30 -7.33 -2.09
N VAL A 135 4.54 -7.14 -3.17
CA VAL A 135 3.08 -7.33 -3.18
C VAL A 135 2.72 -8.79 -2.86
N ALA A 136 3.37 -9.75 -3.51
CA ALA A 136 3.10 -11.18 -3.30
C ALA A 136 3.42 -11.63 -1.86
N VAL A 137 4.56 -11.21 -1.32
CA VAL A 137 4.96 -11.50 0.07
C VAL A 137 4.01 -10.84 1.06
N GLY A 138 3.64 -9.58 0.83
CA GLY A 138 2.68 -8.87 1.68
C GLY A 138 1.30 -9.55 1.72
N ILE A 139 0.78 -9.95 0.56
CA ILE A 139 -0.48 -10.72 0.47
C ILE A 139 -0.35 -12.04 1.22
N LEU A 140 0.73 -12.79 0.99
CA LEU A 140 0.95 -14.08 1.63
C LEU A 140 1.03 -13.94 3.15
N ALA A 141 1.82 -12.99 3.65
CA ALA A 141 1.98 -12.73 5.08
C ALA A 141 0.65 -12.33 5.73
N GLY A 142 -0.13 -11.46 5.09
CA GLY A 142 -1.45 -11.05 5.58
C GLY A 142 -2.45 -12.21 5.64
N VAL A 143 -2.50 -13.05 4.59
CA VAL A 143 -3.36 -14.24 4.54
C VAL A 143 -2.96 -15.25 5.62
N VAL A 144 -1.67 -15.54 5.76
CA VAL A 144 -1.16 -16.49 6.76
C VAL A 144 -1.45 -15.99 8.17
N ALA A 145 -1.13 -14.72 8.47
CA ALA A 145 -1.39 -14.13 9.79
C ALA A 145 -2.88 -14.16 10.14
N SER A 146 -3.75 -13.76 9.19
CA SER A 146 -5.21 -13.77 9.38
C SER A 146 -5.76 -15.18 9.58
N PHE A 147 -5.27 -16.15 8.80
CA PHE A 147 -5.67 -17.55 8.91
C PHE A 147 -5.27 -18.16 10.25
N VAL A 148 -4.03 -17.91 10.69
CA VAL A 148 -3.52 -18.40 11.99
C VAL A 148 -4.33 -17.78 13.13
N ALA A 149 -4.57 -16.47 13.10
CA ALA A 149 -5.38 -15.78 14.10
C ALA A 149 -6.81 -16.33 14.16
N ALA A 150 -7.47 -16.48 13.00
CA ALA A 150 -8.82 -17.04 12.91
C ALA A 150 -8.90 -18.47 13.45
N LYS A 151 -7.92 -19.31 13.10
CA LYS A 151 -7.86 -20.71 13.56
C LYS A 151 -7.62 -20.78 15.07
N ALA A 152 -6.73 -19.95 15.61
CA ALA A 152 -6.46 -19.86 17.04
C ALA A 152 -7.71 -19.44 17.83
N LEU A 153 -8.38 -18.37 17.40
CA LEU A 153 -9.64 -17.92 18.00
C LEU A 153 -10.72 -18.99 17.94
N HIS A 154 -10.88 -19.67 16.80
CA HIS A 154 -11.86 -20.73 16.64
C HIS A 154 -11.58 -21.95 17.55
N LEU A 155 -10.31 -22.34 17.71
CA LEU A 155 -9.91 -23.41 18.63
C LEU A 155 -10.20 -23.05 20.09
N LEU A 156 -9.82 -21.85 20.52
CA LEU A 156 -10.08 -21.36 21.88
C LEU A 156 -11.58 -21.28 22.16
N ASN A 157 -12.37 -20.83 21.18
CA ASN A 157 -13.82 -20.76 21.32
C ASN A 157 -14.46 -22.13 21.56
N ARG A 158 -13.87 -23.22 21.04
CA ARG A 158 -14.32 -24.59 21.29
C ARG A 158 -14.01 -25.13 22.68
N ILE A 159 -13.02 -24.57 23.39
CA ILE A 159 -12.49 -25.15 24.64
C ILE A 159 -13.05 -24.42 25.88
N GLY A 160 -13.63 -23.23 25.72
CA GLY A 160 -14.27 -22.52 26.82
C GLY A 160 -14.81 -21.12 26.51
N GLY A 161 -14.93 -20.78 25.21
CA GLY A 161 -15.21 -19.42 24.77
C GLY A 161 -13.96 -18.53 24.74
N VAL A 162 -13.96 -17.50 23.89
CA VAL A 162 -12.91 -16.47 23.89
C VAL A 162 -13.46 -15.19 24.52
N PRO A 163 -12.88 -14.68 25.62
CA PRO A 163 -13.28 -13.41 26.20
C PRO A 163 -13.09 -12.26 25.20
N ALA A 164 -13.95 -11.24 25.27
CA ALA A 164 -13.98 -10.15 24.29
C ALA A 164 -12.63 -9.40 24.25
N GLU A 165 -11.96 -9.28 25.40
CA GLU A 165 -10.65 -8.65 25.57
C GLU A 165 -9.57 -9.35 24.73
N ALA A 166 -9.61 -10.68 24.66
CA ALA A 166 -8.66 -11.46 23.87
C ALA A 166 -8.92 -11.30 22.36
N GLN A 167 -10.18 -11.19 21.94
CA GLN A 167 -10.52 -10.92 20.53
C GLN A 167 -10.02 -9.54 20.10
N VAL A 168 -10.22 -8.52 20.93
CA VAL A 168 -9.73 -7.15 20.69
C VAL A 168 -8.21 -7.13 20.63
N LEU A 169 -7.53 -7.82 21.54
CA LEU A 169 -6.07 -7.91 21.54
C LEU A 169 -5.54 -8.54 20.24
N VAL A 170 -6.15 -9.62 19.77
CA VAL A 170 -5.77 -10.26 18.50
C VAL A 170 -6.00 -9.31 17.32
N MET A 171 -7.14 -8.60 17.27
CA MET A 171 -7.41 -7.60 16.23
C MET A 171 -6.38 -6.46 16.20
N ILE A 172 -5.94 -5.98 17.36
CA ILE A 172 -4.92 -4.93 17.45
C ILE A 172 -3.54 -5.45 17.05
N LEU A 173 -3.16 -6.67 17.44
CA LEU A 173 -1.83 -7.23 17.18
C LEU A 173 -1.67 -7.76 15.75
N LEU A 174 -2.77 -8.23 15.13
CA LEU A 174 -2.76 -8.82 13.79
C LEU A 174 -2.03 -7.97 12.73
N PRO A 175 -2.29 -6.67 12.58
CA PRO A 175 -1.58 -5.85 11.59
C PRO A 175 -0.07 -5.79 11.84
N PHE A 176 0.37 -5.72 13.10
CA PHE A 176 1.80 -5.71 13.42
C PHE A 176 2.47 -7.04 13.11
N VAL A 177 1.83 -8.15 13.43
CA VAL A 177 2.36 -9.50 13.15
C VAL A 177 2.48 -9.71 11.63
N ALA A 178 1.46 -9.31 10.86
CA ALA A 178 1.50 -9.41 9.41
C ALA A 178 2.61 -8.53 8.81
N TYR A 179 2.73 -7.27 9.26
CA TYR A 179 3.73 -6.33 8.78
C TYR A 179 5.15 -6.79 9.10
N LEU A 180 5.44 -7.10 10.37
CA LEU A 180 6.77 -7.54 10.80
C LEU A 180 7.14 -8.88 10.15
N GLY A 181 6.17 -9.78 10.00
CA GLY A 181 6.38 -11.05 9.30
C GLY A 181 6.76 -10.85 7.84
N ALA A 182 6.13 -9.91 7.14
CA ALA A 182 6.48 -9.57 5.76
C ALA A 182 7.83 -8.86 5.64
N GLU A 183 8.20 -8.02 6.60
CA GLU A 183 9.45 -7.24 6.57
C GLU A 183 10.71 -8.10 6.74
N HIS A 184 10.60 -9.25 7.40
CA HIS A 184 11.73 -10.17 7.63
C HIS A 184 11.92 -11.22 6.51
N ILE A 185 11.15 -11.13 5.41
CA ILE A 185 11.20 -12.02 4.23
C ILE A 185 11.82 -11.25 3.05
#